data_AF-A0A8J1ZBU0-F1
#
_entry.id   AF-A0A8J1ZBU0-F1
#
_cell.length_a   1.000
_cell.length_b   1.000
_cell.length_c   1.000
_cell.angle_alpha   90.00
_cell.angle_beta   90.00
_cell.angle_gamma   90.00
#
_symmetry.space_group_name_H-M   'P 1'
#
loop_
_entity.id
_entity.type
_entity.pdbx_description
1 polymer ?
#
loop_
_entity_poly.entity_id
_entity_poly.type
_entity_poly.pdbx_seq_one_letter_code
_entity_poly.pdbx_strand_id
1 'polypeptide(L)'
;MTQENERSKKKRRIRVRLCLPLHWKGEGLDAASVLSVGLRTSLADVKKSHMINLLPFRLERFAAQLRLTHCGGQCPSKMTAIIDVTRKWRIYGVENWPLWQKYERARRALRDENRQQGGQCCTSIQCDGLLKRIHVGVRELFPTCQLHLAADVNEVFLFHGTDAIGCEKILTSGFDFRIAKESCLYGQGLYFASNVCKSLQYTGSRHKNKKYEKSKKHRKTEKTGSLIIARVLIGEPCLTDRVCRGGEATTRKHEAQRPSV
;
A
#
# COMPACT_ATOMS: atom_id res chain seq x y z
N MET A 1 -28.68 16.03 -2.98
CA MET A 1 -28.82 16.73 -4.28
C MET A 1 -29.95 16.10 -5.07
N THR A 2 -30.80 16.88 -5.72
CA THR A 2 -31.83 16.42 -6.65
C THR A 2 -31.44 16.91 -8.04
N GLN A 3 -31.43 16.01 -9.02
CA GLN A 3 -31.24 16.35 -10.43
C GLN A 3 -32.56 16.19 -11.14
N GLU A 4 -32.94 17.20 -11.92
CA GLU A 4 -34.10 17.13 -12.79
C GLU A 4 -33.64 16.82 -14.21
N ASN A 5 -34.23 15.81 -14.84
CA ASN A 5 -33.97 15.55 -16.24
C ASN A 5 -34.69 16.61 -17.09
N GLU A 6 -33.96 17.38 -17.89
CA GLU A 6 -34.49 18.56 -18.60
C GLU A 6 -35.64 18.23 -19.56
N ARG A 7 -35.56 17.06 -20.23
CA ARG A 7 -36.54 16.62 -21.23
C ARG A 7 -37.82 16.05 -20.60
N SER A 8 -37.68 15.24 -19.56
CA SER A 8 -38.83 14.54 -18.94
C SER A 8 -39.37 15.22 -17.69
N LYS A 9 -38.70 16.27 -17.19
CA LYS A 9 -38.97 16.94 -15.90
C LYS A 9 -38.97 16.01 -14.68
N LYS A 10 -38.53 14.76 -14.84
CA LYS A 10 -38.45 13.79 -13.75
C LYS A 10 -37.32 14.19 -12.81
N LYS A 11 -37.68 14.51 -11.57
CA LYS A 11 -36.74 14.75 -10.46
C LYS A 11 -36.24 13.41 -9.93
N ARG A 12 -34.92 13.25 -9.86
CA ARG A 12 -34.27 12.10 -9.23
C ARG A 12 -33.43 12.59 -8.07
N ARG A 13 -33.59 11.95 -6.91
CA ARG A 13 -32.72 12.20 -5.76
C ARG A 13 -31.39 11.51 -6.01
N ILE A 14 -30.34 12.30 -6.28
CA ILE A 14 -28.97 11.80 -6.34
C ILE A 14 -28.50 11.57 -4.91
N ARG A 15 -28.31 10.29 -4.57
CA ARG A 15 -27.62 9.88 -3.35
C ARG A 15 -26.14 9.72 -3.67
N VAL A 16 -25.35 10.75 -3.38
CA VAL A 16 -23.89 10.62 -3.40
C VAL A 16 -23.50 9.84 -2.14
N ARG A 17 -23.09 8.59 -2.31
CA ARG A 17 -22.47 7.81 -1.23
C ARG A 17 -20.98 8.13 -1.21
N LEU A 18 -20.59 9.10 -0.39
CA LEU A 18 -19.18 9.29 -0.07
C LEU A 18 -18.77 8.10 0.81
N CYS A 19 -17.94 7.20 0.27
CA CYS A 19 -17.38 6.07 1.00
C CYS A 19 -16.30 6.55 1.98
N LEU A 20 -16.66 7.49 2.85
CA LEU A 20 -15.79 8.07 3.85
C LEU A 20 -15.46 7.02 4.91
N PRO A 21 -14.18 6.86 5.26
CA PRO A 21 -13.80 6.11 6.45
C PRO A 21 -14.61 6.61 7.66
N LEU A 22 -15.04 5.71 8.53
CA LEU A 22 -15.93 6.07 9.66
C LEU A 22 -15.29 7.09 10.60
N HIS A 23 -13.97 7.05 10.78
CA HIS A 23 -13.23 8.04 11.58
C HIS A 23 -13.21 9.44 10.95
N TRP A 24 -13.48 9.59 9.65
CA TRP A 24 -13.60 10.90 9.00
C TRP A 24 -14.98 11.54 9.19
N LYS A 25 -15.97 10.75 9.62
CA LYS A 25 -17.36 11.24 9.77
C LYS A 25 -17.57 12.01 11.08
N GLY A 26 -16.63 11.96 12.02
CA GLY A 26 -16.79 12.49 13.38
C GLY A 26 -16.40 13.96 13.58
N GLU A 27 -15.63 14.58 12.68
CA GLU A 27 -15.04 15.92 12.91
C GLU A 27 -15.80 17.09 12.27
N GLY A 28 -17.12 16.98 12.07
CA GLY A 28 -17.90 18.10 11.51
C GLY A 28 -17.53 18.48 10.07
N LEU A 29 -16.76 17.64 9.36
CA LEU A 29 -16.49 17.81 7.94
C LEU A 29 -17.77 17.54 7.15
N ASP A 30 -18.40 18.59 6.65
CA ASP A 30 -19.50 18.43 5.73
C ASP A 30 -18.99 17.88 4.37
N ALA A 31 -19.90 17.27 3.61
CA ALA A 31 -19.57 16.69 2.31
C ALA A 31 -18.94 17.71 1.34
N ALA A 32 -19.29 18.98 1.46
CA ALA A 32 -18.78 20.06 0.62
C ALA A 32 -17.30 20.37 0.93
N SER A 33 -16.92 20.38 2.21
CA SER A 33 -15.55 20.57 2.69
C SER A 33 -14.63 19.44 2.26
N VAL A 34 -15.13 18.20 2.26
CA VAL A 34 -14.36 17.05 1.76
C VAL A 34 -14.12 17.15 0.25
N LEU A 35 -15.12 17.61 -0.50
CA LEU A 35 -15.01 17.79 -1.95
C LEU A 35 -14.09 18.94 -2.33
N SER A 36 -14.06 20.04 -1.56
CA SER A 36 -13.17 21.18 -1.82
C SER A 36 -11.71 20.88 -1.49
N VAL A 37 -11.45 20.09 -0.44
CA VAL A 37 -10.09 19.60 -0.10
C VAL A 37 -9.55 18.63 -1.15
N GLY A 38 -10.42 17.84 -1.80
CA GLY A 38 -10.04 16.91 -2.86
C GLY A 38 -9.41 17.53 -4.12
N LEU A 39 -9.46 18.86 -4.28
CA LEU A 39 -8.88 19.59 -5.42
C LEU A 39 -7.45 20.07 -5.18
N ARG A 40 -6.90 19.93 -3.97
CA ARG A 40 -5.53 20.34 -3.64
C ARG A 40 -4.73 19.13 -3.16
N THR A 41 -3.80 18.67 -3.99
CA THR A 41 -2.92 17.54 -3.68
C THR A 41 -1.47 18.00 -3.54
N SER A 42 -1.20 19.04 -2.75
CA SER A 42 0.16 19.31 -2.32
C SER A 42 0.50 18.45 -1.09
N LEU A 43 1.79 18.21 -0.83
CA LEU A 43 2.23 17.49 0.38
C LEU A 43 1.84 18.22 1.68
N ALA A 44 1.55 19.53 1.59
CA ALA A 44 1.02 20.32 2.70
C ALA A 44 -0.48 20.06 2.94
N ASP A 45 -1.21 19.60 1.91
CA ASP A 45 -2.64 19.24 1.99
C ASP A 45 -2.86 17.78 2.38
N VAL A 46 -1.86 16.92 2.17
CA VAL A 46 -1.80 15.65 2.91
C VAL A 46 -1.73 16.08 4.37
N LYS A 47 -2.84 15.94 5.10
CA LYS A 47 -2.81 15.98 6.57
C LYS A 47 -1.84 14.89 6.99
N LYS A 48 -0.56 15.26 7.11
CA LYS A 48 0.34 14.63 8.06
C LYS A 48 -0.25 15.05 9.38
N SER A 49 -1.31 14.38 9.81
CA SER A 49 -1.69 14.41 11.21
C SER A 49 -0.45 13.92 11.93
N HIS A 50 0.31 14.90 12.45
CA HIS A 50 1.54 14.66 13.18
C HIS A 50 1.16 14.14 14.56
N MET A 51 0.40 13.05 14.59
CA MET A 51 -0.41 12.73 15.74
C MET A 51 -0.84 11.29 15.62
N ILE A 52 0.09 10.42 15.97
CA ILE A 52 -0.04 9.79 17.27
C ILE A 52 1.37 9.95 17.86
N ASN A 53 1.52 10.59 19.03
CA ASN A 53 2.59 10.19 19.94
C ASN A 53 2.27 8.74 20.26
N LEU A 54 2.61 7.82 19.35
CA LEU A 54 2.44 6.41 19.56
C LEU A 54 3.14 6.19 20.88
N LEU A 55 2.38 5.75 21.88
CA LEU A 55 2.96 5.36 23.16
C LEU A 55 4.18 4.51 22.80
N PRO A 56 5.39 4.85 23.27
CA PRO A 56 6.62 4.18 22.86
C PRO A 56 6.48 2.65 22.84
N PHE A 57 5.71 2.12 23.79
CA PHE A 57 5.28 0.73 23.87
C PHE A 57 4.64 0.14 22.60
N ARG A 58 3.71 0.86 21.93
CA ARG A 58 3.07 0.39 20.68
C ARG A 58 4.07 0.34 19.53
N LEU A 59 4.97 1.32 19.47
CA LEU A 59 6.03 1.37 18.46
C LEU A 59 7.03 0.23 18.67
N GLU A 60 7.43 -0.03 19.92
CA GLU A 60 8.32 -1.13 20.29
C GLU A 60 7.68 -2.49 19.99
N ARG A 61 6.41 -2.69 20.34
CA ARG A 61 5.67 -3.92 20.03
C ARG A 61 5.53 -4.13 18.52
N PHE A 62 5.23 -3.07 17.77
CA PHE A 62 5.21 -3.14 16.31
C PHE A 62 6.58 -3.48 15.75
N ALA A 63 7.64 -2.81 16.22
CA ALA A 63 9.02 -3.11 15.83
C ALA A 63 9.42 -4.55 16.17
N ALA A 64 9.01 -5.08 17.34
CA ALA A 64 9.22 -6.47 17.70
C ALA A 64 8.49 -7.42 16.74
N GLN A 65 7.25 -7.11 16.35
CA GLN A 65 6.55 -7.87 15.31
C GLN A 65 7.30 -7.83 13.96
N LEU A 66 7.86 -6.68 13.58
CA LEU A 66 8.68 -6.54 12.37
C LEU A 66 10.00 -7.34 12.45
N ARG A 67 10.62 -7.46 13.62
CA ARG A 67 11.79 -8.33 13.82
C ARG A 67 11.42 -9.78 13.54
N LEU A 68 10.27 -10.20 14.04
CA LEU A 68 9.77 -11.55 13.79
C LEU A 68 9.34 -11.75 12.34
N THR A 69 9.12 -10.68 11.56
CA THR A 69 8.82 -10.78 10.13
C THR A 69 10.06 -10.92 9.23
N HIS A 70 11.25 -10.99 9.83
CA HIS A 70 12.53 -11.06 9.14
C HIS A 70 12.93 -12.52 8.82
N CYS A 71 12.49 -13.04 7.66
CA CYS A 71 12.90 -14.33 7.07
C CYS A 71 12.95 -15.52 8.06
N GLY A 72 12.04 -15.60 9.04
CA GLY A 72 12.04 -16.67 10.05
C GLY A 72 13.35 -16.78 10.85
N GLY A 73 14.14 -15.69 10.94
CA GLY A 73 15.44 -15.68 11.61
C GLY A 73 16.64 -16.13 10.75
N GLN A 74 16.42 -16.61 9.52
CA GLN A 74 17.47 -17.21 8.68
C GLN A 74 18.05 -16.27 7.61
N CYS A 75 17.79 -14.96 7.65
CA CYS A 75 18.34 -14.09 6.62
C CYS A 75 19.86 -13.93 6.79
N PRO A 76 20.68 -14.31 5.79
CA PRO A 76 22.13 -14.10 5.85
C PRO A 76 22.51 -12.62 5.68
N SER A 77 21.55 -11.76 5.32
CA SER A 77 21.81 -10.35 5.16
C SER A 77 21.94 -9.66 6.53
N LYS A 78 22.92 -8.75 6.67
CA LYS A 78 23.12 -7.84 7.81
C LYS A 78 21.93 -6.89 8.08
N MET A 79 20.72 -7.22 7.64
CA MET A 79 19.52 -6.40 7.78
C MET A 79 18.88 -6.47 9.17
N THR A 80 19.14 -7.51 9.96
CA THR A 80 18.80 -7.51 11.40
C THR A 80 19.43 -6.31 12.09
N ALA A 81 20.70 -6.03 11.81
CA ALA A 81 21.37 -4.83 12.29
C ALA A 81 20.72 -3.54 11.78
N ILE A 82 20.13 -3.50 10.58
CA ILE A 82 19.44 -2.29 10.09
C ILE A 82 18.15 -2.02 10.88
N ILE A 83 17.41 -3.07 11.24
CA ILE A 83 16.19 -2.95 12.05
C ILE A 83 16.54 -2.59 13.52
N ASP A 84 17.66 -3.10 14.05
CA ASP A 84 18.13 -2.78 15.41
C ASP A 84 18.86 -1.43 15.53
N VAL A 85 19.38 -0.87 14.44
CA VAL A 85 20.15 0.38 14.43
C VAL A 85 19.30 1.61 14.07
N THR A 86 18.07 1.46 13.58
CA THR A 86 17.17 2.61 13.33
C THR A 86 16.54 3.12 14.64
N ARG A 87 17.35 3.78 15.46
CA ARG A 87 17.01 4.33 16.80
C ARG A 87 15.87 5.37 16.81
N LYS A 88 15.24 5.70 15.67
CA LYS A 88 14.10 6.63 15.63
C LYS A 88 13.20 6.39 14.41
N TRP A 89 12.16 5.58 14.59
CA TRP A 89 11.08 5.48 13.62
C TRP A 89 10.13 6.67 13.76
N ARG A 90 9.71 7.24 12.63
CA ARG A 90 8.57 8.16 12.57
C ARG A 90 7.50 7.49 11.74
N ILE A 91 6.36 7.21 12.35
CA ILE A 91 5.22 6.56 11.70
C ILE A 91 4.14 7.61 11.49
N TYR A 92 3.57 7.64 10.29
CA TYR A 92 2.52 8.56 9.90
C TYR A 92 1.33 7.78 9.37
N GLY A 93 0.12 8.16 9.78
CA GLY A 93 -1.09 7.84 9.02
C GLY A 93 -1.15 8.73 7.80
N VAL A 94 -1.49 8.18 6.63
CA VAL A 94 -1.63 8.96 5.40
C VAL A 94 -3.09 8.95 4.98
N GLU A 95 -3.66 10.14 4.90
CA GLU A 95 -5.04 10.38 4.50
C GLU A 95 -5.06 11.17 3.20
N ASN A 96 -5.52 10.53 2.11
CA ASN A 96 -5.63 11.16 0.81
C ASN A 96 -6.95 10.71 0.16
N TRP A 97 -7.95 11.60 0.16
CA TRP A 97 -9.31 11.28 -0.26
C TRP A 97 -9.43 10.87 -1.73
N PRO A 98 -8.89 11.63 -2.70
CA PRO A 98 -8.91 11.21 -4.11
C PRO A 98 -8.31 9.82 -4.34
N LEU A 99 -7.17 9.52 -3.70
CA LEU A 99 -6.53 8.21 -3.81
C LEU A 99 -7.36 7.11 -3.15
N TRP A 100 -7.98 7.39 -2.00
CA TRP A 100 -8.90 6.47 -1.35
C TRP A 100 -10.12 6.16 -2.22
N GLN A 101 -10.70 7.16 -2.90
CA GLN A 101 -11.80 6.93 -3.83
C GLN A 101 -11.38 6.08 -5.04
N LYS A 102 -10.16 6.29 -5.57
CA LYS A 102 -9.61 5.45 -6.64
C LYS A 102 -9.46 4.00 -6.16
N TYR A 103 -8.92 3.82 -4.96
CA TYR A 103 -8.78 2.53 -4.29
C TYR A 103 -10.14 1.81 -4.11
N GLU A 104 -11.14 2.50 -3.55
CA GLU A 104 -12.48 1.95 -3.32
C GLU A 104 -13.24 1.61 -4.61
N ARG A 105 -12.95 2.31 -5.71
CA ARG A 105 -13.47 1.96 -7.04
C ARG A 105 -12.84 0.67 -7.55
N ALA A 106 -11.51 0.54 -7.46
CA ALA A 106 -10.80 -0.69 -7.84
C ALA A 106 -11.28 -1.89 -7.02
N ARG A 107 -11.49 -1.71 -5.71
CA ARG A 107 -12.03 -2.75 -4.82
C ARG A 107 -13.40 -3.25 -5.26
N ARG A 108 -14.30 -2.33 -5.65
CA ARG A 108 -15.63 -2.69 -6.16
C ARG A 108 -15.56 -3.39 -7.51
N ALA A 109 -14.71 -2.91 -8.41
CA ALA A 109 -14.50 -3.55 -9.71
C ALA A 109 -14.09 -5.02 -9.57
N LEU A 110 -13.12 -5.32 -8.70
CA LEU A 110 -12.71 -6.71 -8.42
C LEU A 110 -13.85 -7.58 -7.88
N ARG A 111 -14.71 -7.02 -7.01
CA ARG A 111 -15.89 -7.75 -6.52
C ARG A 111 -16.88 -8.06 -7.62
N ASP A 112 -17.09 -7.11 -8.53
CA ASP A 112 -18.01 -7.29 -9.65
C ASP A 112 -17.45 -8.29 -10.66
N GLU A 113 -16.13 -8.30 -10.90
CA GLU A 113 -15.43 -9.32 -11.70
C GLU A 113 -15.60 -10.72 -11.08
N ASN A 114 -15.39 -10.89 -9.77
CA ASN A 114 -15.58 -12.17 -9.09
C ASN A 114 -17.03 -12.68 -9.20
N ARG A 115 -18.02 -11.77 -9.12
CA ARG A 115 -19.44 -12.12 -9.31
C ARG A 115 -19.72 -12.60 -10.72
N GLN A 116 -19.14 -11.96 -11.73
CA GLN A 116 -19.32 -12.35 -13.14
C GLN A 116 -18.72 -13.73 -13.43
N GLN A 117 -17.68 -14.14 -12.70
CA GLN A 117 -17.06 -15.47 -12.81
C GLN A 117 -17.82 -16.56 -12.01
N GLY A 118 -19.10 -16.36 -11.73
CA GLY A 118 -19.94 -17.34 -11.01
C GLY A 118 -19.86 -17.22 -9.49
N GLY A 119 -19.37 -16.10 -8.96
CA GLY A 119 -19.29 -15.87 -7.51
C GLY A 119 -18.25 -16.73 -6.80
N GLN A 120 -17.36 -17.39 -7.54
CA GLN A 120 -16.22 -18.07 -6.95
C GLN A 120 -15.35 -17.01 -6.26
N CYS A 121 -15.17 -17.18 -4.94
CA CYS A 121 -14.26 -16.33 -4.17
C CYS A 121 -12.85 -16.48 -4.75
N CYS A 122 -12.08 -15.39 -4.76
CA CYS A 122 -10.68 -15.47 -5.20
C CYS A 122 -9.96 -16.61 -4.47
N THR A 123 -9.03 -17.28 -5.16
CA THR A 123 -8.15 -18.25 -4.53
C THR A 123 -7.55 -17.59 -3.30
N SER A 124 -7.89 -18.13 -2.12
CA SER A 124 -7.49 -17.51 -0.87
C SER A 124 -5.98 -17.53 -0.79
N ILE A 125 -5.39 -16.34 -0.74
CA ILE A 125 -3.96 -16.23 -0.48
C ILE A 125 -3.80 -16.65 0.97
N GLN A 126 -3.16 -17.80 1.17
CA GLN A 126 -2.85 -18.27 2.51
C GLN A 126 -2.09 -17.16 3.21
N CYS A 127 -2.80 -16.53 4.15
CA CYS A 127 -2.21 -15.52 5.00
C CYS A 127 -1.27 -16.29 5.92
N ASP A 128 0.00 -16.33 5.55
CA ASP A 128 1.04 -16.79 6.43
C ASP A 128 0.94 -16.07 7.78
N GLY A 129 1.60 -16.61 8.81
CA GLY A 129 1.66 -15.97 10.11
C GLY A 129 2.20 -14.52 10.04
N LEU A 130 2.88 -14.17 8.94
CA LEU A 130 3.45 -12.85 8.67
C LEU A 130 2.37 -11.80 8.38
N LEU A 131 1.49 -12.06 7.41
CA LEU A 131 0.42 -11.13 7.01
C LEU A 131 -0.52 -10.87 8.18
N LYS A 132 -0.83 -11.89 8.96
CA LYS A 132 -1.62 -11.75 10.19
C LYS A 132 -0.94 -10.83 11.20
N ARG A 133 0.38 -10.96 11.38
CA ARG A 133 1.16 -10.08 12.29
C ARG A 133 1.18 -8.64 11.81
N ILE A 134 1.37 -8.39 10.52
CA ILE A 134 1.30 -7.03 9.97
C ILE A 134 -0.07 -6.44 10.24
N HIS A 135 -1.13 -7.19 9.96
CA HIS A 135 -2.50 -6.72 10.19
C HIS A 135 -2.76 -6.36 11.66
N VAL A 136 -2.37 -7.22 12.60
CA VAL A 136 -2.47 -6.93 14.05
C VAL A 136 -1.67 -5.69 14.42
N GLY A 137 -0.42 -5.59 13.97
CA GLY A 137 0.44 -4.45 14.24
C GLY A 137 -0.13 -3.14 13.73
N VAL A 138 -0.63 -3.10 12.49
CA VAL A 138 -1.25 -1.89 11.92
C VAL A 138 -2.52 -1.51 12.69
N ARG A 139 -3.34 -2.48 13.11
CA ARG A 139 -4.52 -2.20 13.95
C ARG A 139 -4.15 -1.66 15.33
N GLU A 140 -3.06 -2.13 15.93
CA GLU A 140 -2.56 -1.62 17.21
C GLU A 140 -2.01 -0.19 17.08
N LEU A 141 -1.34 0.11 15.97
CA LEU A 141 -0.87 1.46 15.65
C LEU A 141 -2.04 2.43 15.43
N PHE A 142 -3.10 1.98 14.77
CA PHE A 142 -4.22 2.82 14.35
C PHE A 142 -5.59 2.25 14.80
N PRO A 143 -5.87 2.18 16.11
CA PRO A 143 -7.06 1.50 16.62
C PRO A 143 -8.38 2.21 16.30
N THR A 144 -8.34 3.53 16.07
CA THR A 144 -9.51 4.33 15.68
C THR A 144 -9.83 4.20 14.19
N CYS A 145 -8.85 3.78 13.39
CA CYS A 145 -9.07 3.49 11.99
C CYS A 145 -9.76 2.12 11.90
N GLN A 146 -10.97 2.08 11.35
CA GLN A 146 -11.67 0.82 11.09
C GLN A 146 -11.02 0.07 9.93
N LEU A 147 -9.90 -0.60 10.21
CA LEU A 147 -9.04 -1.24 9.23
C LEU A 147 -9.50 -2.67 8.90
N HIS A 148 -10.76 -2.85 8.55
CA HIS A 148 -11.25 -4.13 8.05
C HIS A 148 -10.68 -4.40 6.66
N LEU A 149 -10.16 -5.61 6.45
CA LEU A 149 -9.71 -6.09 5.15
C LEU A 149 -10.81 -6.92 4.50
N ALA A 150 -11.07 -6.67 3.23
CA ALA A 150 -11.99 -7.40 2.38
C ALA A 150 -11.37 -8.72 1.90
N ALA A 151 -11.63 -9.79 2.64
CA ALA A 151 -11.14 -11.13 2.30
C ALA A 151 -11.63 -11.61 0.92
N ASP A 152 -12.80 -11.16 0.48
CA ASP A 152 -13.43 -11.52 -0.79
C ASP A 152 -12.70 -11.02 -2.04
N VAL A 153 -11.71 -10.13 -1.87
CA VAL A 153 -10.83 -9.63 -2.95
C VAL A 153 -9.35 -9.74 -2.57
N ASN A 154 -9.03 -10.62 -1.62
CA ASN A 154 -7.67 -10.80 -1.10
C ASN A 154 -7.01 -9.45 -0.70
N GLU A 155 -7.74 -8.60 0.03
CA GLU A 155 -7.21 -7.34 0.54
C GLU A 155 -6.23 -7.59 1.69
N VAL A 156 -4.99 -7.09 1.59
CA VAL A 156 -3.92 -7.32 2.58
C VAL A 156 -3.10 -6.07 2.86
N PHE A 157 -2.33 -6.08 3.96
CA PHE A 157 -1.27 -5.09 4.20
C PHE A 157 0.09 -5.64 3.77
N LEU A 158 0.81 -4.89 2.94
CA LEU A 158 2.15 -5.22 2.48
C LEU A 158 3.08 -4.03 2.56
N PHE A 159 4.39 -4.30 2.64
CA PHE A 159 5.42 -3.27 2.66
C PHE A 159 5.88 -2.91 1.25
N HIS A 160 6.09 -1.62 1.01
CA HIS A 160 6.76 -1.09 -0.17
C HIS A 160 7.91 -0.18 0.28
N GLY A 161 9.12 -0.46 -0.20
CA GLY A 161 10.28 0.37 0.07
C GLY A 161 10.65 1.19 -1.15
N THR A 162 10.96 2.46 -0.92
CA THR A 162 11.33 3.41 -1.98
C THR A 162 12.19 4.53 -1.39
N ASP A 163 12.86 5.30 -2.24
CA ASP A 163 13.61 6.47 -1.78
C ASP A 163 12.66 7.61 -1.34
N ALA A 164 13.20 8.68 -0.76
CA ALA A 164 12.40 9.78 -0.25
C ALA A 164 11.54 10.46 -1.34
N ILE A 165 12.07 10.58 -2.56
CA ILE A 165 11.38 11.21 -3.70
C ILE A 165 10.23 10.31 -4.18
N GLY A 166 10.48 9.01 -4.31
CA GLY A 166 9.47 8.02 -4.66
C GLY A 166 8.37 7.92 -3.61
N CYS A 167 8.73 7.99 -2.33
CA CYS A 167 7.77 8.03 -1.23
C CYS A 167 6.84 9.23 -1.36
N GLU A 168 7.40 10.44 -1.48
CA GLU A 168 6.65 11.68 -1.63
C GLU A 168 5.69 11.65 -2.84
N LYS A 169 6.16 11.14 -3.99
CA LYS A 169 5.32 10.95 -5.19
C LYS A 169 4.17 9.98 -4.94
N ILE A 170 4.43 8.85 -4.27
CA ILE A 170 3.38 7.86 -3.98
C ILE A 170 2.33 8.43 -3.02
N LEU A 171 2.74 9.18 -1.99
CA LEU A 171 1.79 9.77 -1.03
C LEU A 171 0.90 10.85 -1.66
N THR A 172 1.41 11.59 -2.66
CA THR A 172 0.67 12.66 -3.33
C THR A 172 -0.18 12.17 -4.49
N SER A 173 0.41 11.35 -5.37
CA SER A 173 -0.19 10.92 -6.64
C SER A 173 -0.67 9.46 -6.68
N GLY A 174 -0.38 8.69 -5.64
CA GLY A 174 -0.67 7.26 -5.54
C GLY A 174 0.40 6.40 -6.19
N PHE A 175 0.18 5.09 -6.15
CA PHE A 175 1.05 4.14 -6.84
C PHE A 175 0.81 4.20 -8.35
N ASP A 176 1.91 4.26 -9.12
CA ASP A 176 1.89 4.28 -10.59
C ASP A 176 2.85 3.22 -11.14
N PHE A 177 2.30 2.15 -11.72
CA PHE A 177 3.08 1.04 -12.26
C PHE A 177 3.90 1.44 -13.50
N ARG A 178 3.55 2.53 -14.18
CA ARG A 178 4.24 3.00 -15.39
C ARG A 178 5.66 3.48 -15.12
N ILE A 179 5.96 3.80 -13.86
CA ILE A 179 7.29 4.23 -13.42
C ILE A 179 8.19 3.01 -13.11
N ALA A 180 7.62 1.81 -13.04
CA ALA A 180 8.39 0.60 -12.79
C ALA A 180 9.33 0.30 -13.97
N LYS A 181 10.52 -0.23 -13.64
CA LYS A 181 11.49 -0.67 -14.63
C LYS A 181 11.00 -1.95 -15.30
N GLU A 182 11.28 -2.08 -16.59
CA GLU A 182 11.00 -3.31 -17.35
C GLU A 182 11.85 -4.50 -16.88
N SER A 183 13.03 -4.23 -16.31
CA SER A 183 13.98 -5.24 -15.83
C SER A 183 13.62 -5.86 -14.47
N CYS A 184 12.41 -5.65 -13.97
CA CYS A 184 11.96 -6.25 -12.73
C CYS A 184 11.63 -7.75 -12.90
N LEU A 185 11.71 -8.49 -11.79
CA LEU A 185 11.70 -9.97 -11.78
C LEU A 185 10.39 -10.60 -12.26
N TYR A 186 9.27 -9.88 -12.17
CA TYR A 186 7.95 -10.35 -12.56
C TYR A 186 7.29 -9.39 -13.55
N GLY A 187 8.10 -8.75 -14.40
CA GLY A 187 7.66 -7.75 -15.37
C GLY A 187 7.47 -6.34 -14.79
N GLN A 188 6.99 -5.43 -15.62
CA GLN A 188 6.75 -4.04 -15.24
C GLN A 188 5.54 -3.95 -14.31
N GLY A 189 5.77 -3.56 -13.06
CA GLY A 189 4.70 -3.54 -12.06
C GLY A 189 5.11 -2.94 -10.73
N LEU A 190 4.15 -2.90 -9.81
CA LEU A 190 4.38 -2.47 -8.43
C LEU A 190 4.78 -3.68 -7.58
N TYR A 191 5.85 -3.54 -6.82
CA TYR A 191 6.40 -4.62 -6.01
C TYR A 191 6.13 -4.36 -4.54
N PHE A 192 5.54 -5.35 -3.89
CA PHE A 192 5.24 -5.33 -2.46
C PHE A 192 5.82 -6.58 -1.81
N ALA A 193 6.10 -6.53 -0.52
CA ALA A 193 6.58 -7.68 0.23
C ALA A 193 5.89 -7.76 1.59
N SER A 194 5.60 -8.98 2.03
CA SER A 194 5.19 -9.24 3.41
C SER A 194 6.37 -9.12 4.39
N ASN A 195 7.60 -9.31 3.92
CA ASN A 195 8.81 -9.12 4.72
C ASN A 195 9.32 -7.67 4.65
N VAL A 196 9.42 -7.02 5.82
CA VAL A 196 9.99 -5.66 5.94
C VAL A 196 11.39 -5.57 5.35
N CYS A 197 12.20 -6.61 5.55
CA CYS A 197 13.60 -6.61 5.16
C CYS A 197 13.77 -6.56 3.64
N LYS A 198 12.89 -7.21 2.88
CA LYS A 198 12.91 -7.16 1.41
C LYS A 198 12.64 -5.74 0.93
N SER A 199 11.61 -5.09 1.47
CA SER A 199 11.27 -3.71 1.13
C SER A 199 12.36 -2.72 1.57
N LEU A 200 13.00 -2.92 2.73
CA LEU A 200 14.13 -2.09 3.17
C LEU A 200 15.32 -2.06 2.20
N GLN A 201 15.48 -3.06 1.32
CA GLN A 201 16.55 -3.04 0.31
C GLN A 201 16.36 -1.92 -0.72
N TYR A 202 15.14 -1.41 -0.88
CA TYR A 202 14.74 -0.43 -1.89
C TYR A 202 14.66 1.00 -1.35
N THR A 203 14.92 1.25 -0.07
CA THR A 203 14.76 2.57 0.56
C THR A 203 15.93 3.55 0.30
N GLY A 204 16.75 3.28 -0.72
CA GLY A 204 17.91 4.09 -1.09
C GLY A 204 19.14 3.92 -0.19
N SER A 205 19.04 3.24 0.96
CA SER A 205 20.16 3.08 1.91
C SER A 205 21.31 2.22 1.37
N ARG A 206 21.05 1.36 0.37
CA ARG A 206 22.01 0.38 -0.16
C ARG A 206 22.65 0.74 -1.50
N HIS A 207 22.08 1.66 -2.28
CA HIS A 207 22.66 2.04 -3.57
C HIS A 207 23.83 3.02 -3.37
N LYS A 208 24.99 2.47 -2.97
CA LYS A 208 26.28 3.13 -3.15
C LYS A 208 26.58 3.16 -4.65
N ASN A 209 25.97 4.10 -5.39
CA ASN A 209 26.51 4.46 -6.69
C ASN A 209 27.91 5.06 -6.43
N LYS A 210 28.95 4.23 -6.51
CA LYS A 210 30.36 4.60 -6.35
C LYS A 210 30.76 5.77 -7.27
N LYS A 211 30.00 6.04 -8.33
CA LYS A 211 30.20 7.18 -9.24
C LYS A 211 29.82 8.56 -8.64
N TYR A 212 28.98 8.62 -7.60
CA TYR A 212 28.59 9.88 -6.96
C TYR A 212 29.38 10.22 -5.68
N GLU A 213 30.25 9.32 -5.21
CA GLU A 213 31.06 9.54 -3.98
C GLU A 213 32.30 10.41 -4.22
N LYS A 214 32.71 10.67 -5.46
CA LYS A 214 33.91 11.49 -5.74
C LYS A 214 33.68 13.00 -5.65
N SER A 215 32.44 13.45 -5.71
CA SER A 215 32.09 14.86 -5.67
C SER A 215 31.30 15.16 -4.40
N LYS A 216 32.04 15.62 -3.39
CA LYS A 216 31.63 16.52 -2.28
C LYS A 216 31.87 15.94 -0.88
N LYS A 217 32.71 16.69 -0.16
CA LYS A 217 32.86 16.87 1.30
C LYS A 217 31.52 17.16 2.05
N HIS A 218 30.39 16.62 1.60
CA HIS A 218 29.12 16.87 2.26
C HIS A 218 28.99 15.99 3.51
N ARG A 219 28.91 16.70 4.64
CA ARG A 219 28.34 16.33 5.95
C ARG A 219 27.68 14.96 5.98
N LYS A 220 28.00 14.18 7.03
CA LYS A 220 27.25 13.02 7.53
C LYS A 220 25.77 13.38 7.78
N THR A 221 24.97 13.61 6.74
CA THR A 221 23.52 13.69 6.88
C THR A 221 23.03 12.27 7.14
N GLU A 222 22.29 12.10 8.22
CA GLU A 222 21.66 10.82 8.57
C GLU A 222 20.88 10.31 7.36
N LYS A 223 21.24 9.13 6.86
CA LYS A 223 20.53 8.51 5.74
C LYS A 223 19.18 8.01 6.26
N THR A 224 18.12 8.74 5.97
CA THR A 224 16.75 8.31 6.24
C THR A 224 16.26 7.44 5.08
N GLY A 225 15.62 6.32 5.41
CA GLY A 225 14.88 5.50 4.45
C GLY A 225 13.38 5.65 4.67
N SER A 226 12.57 5.49 3.63
CA SER A 226 11.11 5.53 3.73
C SER A 226 10.51 4.17 3.40
N LEU A 227 9.59 3.73 4.26
CA LEU A 227 8.87 2.48 4.10
C LEU A 227 7.37 2.79 4.15
N ILE A 228 6.61 2.25 3.20
CA ILE A 228 5.17 2.40 3.12
C ILE A 228 4.53 1.06 3.50
N ILE A 229 3.56 1.09 4.40
CA ILE A 229 2.65 -0.03 4.64
C ILE A 229 1.39 0.27 3.83
N ALA A 230 1.24 -0.44 2.72
CA ALA A 230 0.14 -0.22 1.79
C ALA A 230 -0.96 -1.25 2.02
N ARG A 231 -2.20 -0.80 1.84
CA ARG A 231 -3.37 -1.65 1.68
C ARG A 231 -3.43 -2.06 0.20
N VAL A 232 -3.36 -3.35 -0.08
CA VAL A 232 -3.19 -3.90 -1.43
C VAL A 232 -4.36 -4.83 -1.74
N LEU A 233 -4.99 -4.60 -2.89
CA LEU A 233 -6.00 -5.48 -3.47
C LEU A 233 -5.29 -6.45 -4.40
N ILE A 234 -5.35 -7.75 -4.11
CA ILE A 234 -4.68 -8.75 -4.95
C ILE A 234 -5.65 -9.33 -5.99
N GLY A 235 -6.94 -9.48 -5.66
CA GLY A 235 -7.89 -10.16 -6.54
C GLY A 235 -7.50 -11.64 -6.70
N GLU A 236 -7.61 -12.17 -7.92
CA GLU A 236 -7.17 -13.52 -8.25
C GLU A 236 -5.66 -13.55 -8.52
N PRO A 237 -4.85 -14.16 -7.64
CA PRO A 237 -3.40 -14.13 -7.78
C PRO A 237 -2.92 -15.05 -8.91
N CYS A 238 -1.94 -14.58 -9.69
CA CYS A 238 -1.13 -15.44 -10.54
C CYS A 238 0.14 -15.86 -9.78
N LEU A 239 0.19 -17.13 -9.35
CA LEU A 239 1.31 -17.66 -8.58
C LEU A 239 2.42 -18.18 -9.52
N THR A 240 3.68 -17.89 -9.18
CA THR A 240 4.85 -18.38 -9.91
C THR A 240 6.00 -18.62 -8.94
N ASP A 241 6.74 -19.71 -9.16
CA ASP A 241 8.03 -20.01 -8.52
C ASP A 241 9.22 -19.55 -9.38
N ARG A 242 8.96 -19.10 -10.61
CA ARG A 242 9.95 -18.64 -11.58
C ARG A 242 9.97 -17.12 -11.71
N VAL A 243 11.16 -16.61 -11.98
CA VAL A 243 11.38 -15.22 -12.37
C VAL A 243 10.96 -15.03 -13.83
N CYS A 244 10.08 -14.06 -14.08
CA CYS A 244 9.59 -13.68 -15.41
C CYS A 244 10.33 -12.42 -15.89
N ARG A 245 11.57 -12.56 -16.39
CA ARG A 245 12.30 -11.44 -17.02
C ARG A 245 11.88 -11.30 -18.49
N GLY A 246 11.68 -10.08 -18.99
CA GLY A 246 11.71 -9.82 -20.43
C GLY A 246 10.42 -10.04 -21.22
N GLY A 247 9.25 -9.63 -20.72
CA GLY A 247 8.03 -9.54 -21.55
C GLY A 247 7.35 -10.86 -21.92
N GLU A 248 7.96 -12.02 -21.66
CA GLU A 248 7.37 -13.34 -21.95
C GLU A 248 6.10 -13.68 -21.14
N ALA A 249 5.75 -12.86 -20.15
CA ALA A 249 4.61 -13.13 -19.25
C ALA A 249 3.23 -12.90 -19.89
N THR A 250 3.12 -12.22 -21.04
CA THR A 250 1.83 -11.76 -21.57
C THR A 250 1.11 -12.74 -22.50
N THR A 251 1.76 -13.79 -23.00
CA THR A 251 1.13 -14.69 -23.99
C THR A 251 0.47 -15.94 -23.43
N ARG A 252 0.62 -16.26 -22.13
CA ARG A 252 0.09 -17.52 -21.55
C ARG A 252 -1.24 -17.42 -20.80
N LYS A 253 -2.00 -16.32 -20.95
CA LYS A 253 -3.32 -16.16 -20.27
C LYS A 253 -4.43 -17.12 -20.74
N HIS A 254 -4.18 -18.00 -21.72
CA HIS A 254 -5.17 -18.96 -22.21
C HIS A 254 -4.80 -20.45 -22.05
N GLU A 255 -3.64 -20.78 -21.49
CA GLU A 255 -3.15 -22.17 -21.48
C GLU A 255 -2.80 -22.69 -20.08
N ALA A 256 -3.38 -22.10 -19.03
CA ALA A 256 -3.41 -22.73 -17.72
C ALA A 256 -4.31 -23.96 -17.80
N GLN A 257 -3.67 -25.10 -18.07
CA GLN A 257 -4.23 -26.45 -17.98
C GLN A 257 -5.13 -26.55 -16.75
N ARG A 258 -6.42 -26.78 -16.97
CA ARG A 258 -7.28 -27.34 -15.93
C ARG A 258 -6.62 -28.66 -15.51
N PRO A 259 -6.41 -28.93 -14.21
CA PRO A 259 -6.01 -30.26 -13.79
C PRO A 259 -7.08 -31.24 -14.29
N SER A 260 -6.65 -32.23 -15.06
CA SER A 260 -7.49 -33.37 -15.43
C SER A 260 -7.97 -34.00 -14.12
N VAL A 261 -9.26 -33.89 -13.86
CA VAL A 261 -9.95 -34.66 -12.81
C VAL A 261 -10.09 -36.09 -13.30
#